data_AF-A0A842Q4P8-F1
#
_entry.id   AF-A0A842Q4P8-F1
#
_cell.length_a   1.000
_cell.length_b   1.000
_cell.length_c   1.000
_cell.angle_alpha   90.00
_cell.angle_beta   90.00
_cell.angle_gamma   90.00
#
_symmetry.space_group_name_H-M   'P 1'
#
loop_
_entity.id
_entity.type
_entity.pdbx_description
1 polymer ?
#
loop_
_entity_poly.entity_id
_entity_poly.type
_entity_poly.pdbx_seq_one_letter_code
_entity_poly.pdbx_strand_id
1 'polypeptide(L)'
;MAEDTSSTSSNTIPFPTLTILYLPAEAESIIHEVSQKYCNITVEDCKGYFHGGVQKDYKKITIWSQGIDSLWFNAIIARVKELSNVEFVPIVSGGIMYSI
;
A
#
# COMPACT_ATOMS: atom_id res chain seq x y z
N MET A 1 39.65 -31.12 6.14
CA MET A 1 39.17 -29.91 5.44
C MET A 1 38.24 -30.38 4.34
N ALA A 2 36.95 -30.38 4.63
CA ALA A 2 35.89 -30.50 3.64
C ALA A 2 34.84 -29.48 4.10
N GLU A 3 34.80 -28.35 3.41
CA GLU A 3 33.90 -27.25 3.70
C GLU A 3 32.53 -27.63 3.14
N ASP A 4 31.59 -27.90 4.04
CA ASP A 4 30.19 -28.15 3.74
C ASP A 4 29.56 -26.80 3.39
N THR A 5 29.74 -26.34 2.15
CA THR A 5 29.01 -25.19 1.60
C THR A 5 27.61 -25.62 1.21
N SER A 6 26.84 -26.08 2.20
CA SER A 6 25.39 -26.09 2.11
C SER A 6 24.93 -24.64 2.18
N SER A 7 24.95 -23.96 1.03
CA SER A 7 24.36 -22.63 0.85
C SER A 7 22.86 -22.74 1.12
N THR A 8 22.47 -22.62 2.38
CA THR A 8 21.08 -22.43 2.76
C THR A 8 20.72 -21.05 2.24
N SER A 9 20.14 -20.98 1.04
CA SER A 9 19.38 -19.81 0.64
C SER A 9 18.28 -19.67 1.67
N SER A 10 18.49 -18.79 2.66
CA SER A 10 17.42 -18.44 3.57
C SER A 10 16.37 -17.72 2.73
N ASN A 11 15.42 -18.48 2.19
CA ASN A 11 14.17 -18.00 1.61
C ASN A 11 13.25 -17.39 2.69
N THR A 12 13.84 -16.82 3.74
CA THR A 12 13.14 -15.92 4.62
C THR A 12 12.94 -14.66 3.81
N ILE A 13 11.75 -14.50 3.21
CA ILE A 13 11.28 -13.19 2.79
C ILE A 13 11.41 -12.33 4.06
N PRO A 14 12.36 -11.38 4.14
CA PRO A 14 12.48 -10.56 5.33
C PRO A 14 11.12 -9.91 5.54
N PHE A 15 10.60 -10.04 6.78
CA PHE A 15 9.21 -9.77 7.13
C PHE A 15 8.66 -8.59 6.33
N PRO A 16 7.78 -8.84 5.33
CA PRO A 16 7.34 -7.77 4.46
C PRO A 16 6.56 -6.78 5.32
N THR A 17 6.98 -5.51 5.28
CA THR A 17 6.17 -4.42 5.80
C THR A 17 4.89 -4.40 4.99
N LEU A 18 3.78 -4.73 5.65
CA LEU A 18 2.46 -4.70 5.06
C LEU A 18 1.95 -3.26 5.16
N THR A 19 1.79 -2.62 4.01
CA THR A 19 1.18 -1.28 3.90
C THR A 19 -0.11 -1.38 3.12
N ILE A 20 -1.20 -0.88 3.69
CA ILE A 20 -2.53 -0.84 3.09
C ILE A 20 -2.88 0.61 2.78
N LEU A 21 -3.22 0.88 1.52
CA LEU A 21 -3.71 2.15 1.04
C LEU A 21 -5.20 2.02 0.71
N TYR A 22 -6.02 2.91 1.26
CA TYR A 22 -7.44 2.98 0.95
C TYR A 22 -7.66 4.11 -0.06
N LEU A 23 -7.92 3.74 -1.31
CA LEU A 23 -8.08 4.68 -2.43
C LEU A 23 -9.54 4.89 -2.78
N PRO A 24 -10.03 6.14 -2.82
CA PRO A 24 -11.30 6.45 -3.47
C PRO A 24 -11.28 6.03 -4.94
N ALA A 25 -12.44 5.66 -5.48
CA ALA A 25 -12.56 5.18 -6.87
C ALA A 25 -12.03 6.19 -7.91
N GLU A 26 -12.08 7.49 -7.61
CA GLU A 26 -11.60 8.57 -8.46
C GLU A 26 -10.07 8.55 -8.66
N ALA A 27 -9.32 7.92 -7.74
CA ALA A 27 -7.87 7.79 -7.80
C ALA A 27 -7.40 6.41 -8.29
N GLU A 28 -8.20 5.67 -9.05
CA GLU A 28 -7.87 4.31 -9.52
C GLU A 28 -6.54 4.27 -10.32
N SER A 29 -6.19 5.35 -11.02
CA SER A 29 -4.93 5.47 -11.77
C SER A 29 -3.67 5.27 -10.90
N ILE A 30 -3.76 5.52 -9.59
CA ILE A 30 -2.67 5.32 -8.63
C ILE A 30 -2.27 3.84 -8.51
N ILE A 31 -3.19 2.89 -8.75
CA ILE A 31 -2.87 1.46 -8.76
C ILE A 31 -1.75 1.17 -9.77
N HIS A 32 -1.80 1.79 -10.95
CA HIS A 32 -0.76 1.59 -11.98
C HIS A 32 0.60 2.11 -11.49
N GLU A 33 0.65 3.28 -10.87
CA GLU A 33 1.89 3.85 -10.32
C GLU A 33 2.48 3.00 -9.20
N VAL A 34 1.62 2.49 -8.31
CA VAL A 34 2.05 1.57 -7.24
C VAL A 34 2.61 0.29 -7.86
N SER A 35 1.95 -0.28 -8.86
CA SER A 35 2.36 -1.52 -9.52
C SER A 35 3.68 -1.40 -10.31
N GLN A 36 4.03 -0.20 -10.77
CA GLN A 36 5.32 0.08 -11.41
C GLN A 36 6.49 0.05 -10.41
N LYS A 37 6.25 0.42 -9.14
CA LYS A 37 7.29 0.44 -8.11
C LYS A 37 7.35 -0.84 -7.27
N TYR A 38 6.19 -1.42 -6.95
CA TYR A 38 6.09 -2.62 -6.13
C TYR A 38 5.39 -3.73 -6.91
N CYS A 39 6.12 -4.83 -7.16
CA CYS A 39 5.61 -5.95 -7.94
C CYS A 39 4.66 -6.87 -7.16
N ASN A 40 4.71 -6.82 -5.82
CA ASN A 40 3.90 -7.67 -4.96
C ASN A 40 2.80 -6.85 -4.30
N ILE A 41 1.68 -6.71 -5.00
CA ILE A 41 0.50 -5.99 -4.53
C ILE A 41 -0.77 -6.81 -4.78
N THR A 42 -1.79 -6.56 -3.97
CA THR A 42 -3.17 -6.97 -4.24
C THR A 42 -4.05 -5.74 -4.25
N VAL A 43 -5.12 -5.82 -5.04
CA VAL A 43 -6.14 -4.78 -5.13
C VAL A 43 -7.48 -5.44 -4.91
N GLU A 44 -8.24 -4.92 -3.96
CA GLU A 44 -9.57 -5.42 -3.61
C GLU A 44 -10.61 -4.30 -3.80
N ASP A 45 -11.68 -4.61 -4.52
CA ASP A 45 -12.87 -3.76 -4.60
C ASP A 45 -13.64 -3.79 -3.28
N CYS A 46 -13.88 -2.62 -2.71
CA CYS A 46 -14.53 -2.49 -1.42
C CYS A 46 -15.63 -1.43 -1.45
N LYS A 47 -16.58 -1.56 -0.52
CA LYS A 47 -17.59 -0.54 -0.20
C LYS A 47 -17.51 -0.19 1.26
N GLY A 48 -17.55 1.09 1.59
CA GLY A 48 -17.43 1.54 2.97
C GLY A 48 -18.17 2.84 3.21
N TYR A 49 -18.38 3.17 4.48
CA TYR A 49 -18.99 4.41 4.90
C TYR A 49 -17.91 5.37 5.37
N PHE A 50 -17.79 6.51 4.69
CA PHE A 50 -16.86 7.58 5.07
C PHE A 50 -17.56 8.60 5.97
N HIS A 51 -16.82 9.60 6.44
CA HIS A 51 -17.34 10.68 7.29
C HIS A 51 -18.63 11.27 6.68
N GLY A 52 -19.70 11.36 7.49
CA GLY A 52 -21.04 11.74 7.04
C GLY A 52 -21.98 10.59 6.68
N GLY A 53 -21.55 9.32 6.84
CA GLY A 53 -22.42 8.15 6.66
C GLY A 53 -22.74 7.83 5.19
N VAL A 54 -21.99 8.41 4.26
CA VAL A 54 -22.17 8.17 2.82
C VAL A 54 -21.39 6.92 2.42
N GLN A 55 -22.09 5.97 1.80
CA GLN A 55 -21.46 4.81 1.19
C GLN A 55 -20.64 5.25 -0.02
N LYS A 56 -19.39 4.81 -0.10
CA LYS A 56 -18.52 5.02 -1.25
C LYS A 56 -17.83 3.73 -1.65
N ASP A 57 -17.58 3.60 -2.94
CA ASP A 57 -16.73 2.58 -3.51
C ASP A 57 -15.26 3.02 -3.34
N TYR A 58 -14.40 2.08 -2.94
CA TYR A 58 -12.97 2.33 -2.77
C TYR A 58 -12.17 1.08 -3.12
N LYS A 59 -10.91 1.26 -3.46
CA LYS A 59 -9.94 0.19 -3.70
C LYS A 59 -9.04 0.06 -2.47
N LYS A 60 -8.90 -1.14 -1.95
CA LYS A 60 -7.89 -1.46 -0.93
C LYS A 60 -6.67 -2.02 -1.63
N ILE A 61 -5.57 -1.29 -1.63
CA ILE A 61 -4.28 -1.78 -2.13
C ILE A 61 -3.49 -2.31 -0.95
N THR A 62 -3.06 -3.57 -1.01
CA THR A 62 -2.07 -4.11 -0.07
C THR A 62 -0.73 -4.23 -0.77
N ILE A 63 0.31 -3.67 -0.17
CA ILE A 63 1.68 -3.66 -0.69
C ILE A 63 2.56 -4.49 0.25
N TRP A 64 3.23 -5.50 -0.30
CA TRP A 64 4.23 -6.30 0.41
C TRP A 64 5.62 -5.91 -0.06
N SER A 65 6.39 -5.30 0.83
CA SER A 65 7.75 -4.81 0.53
C SER A 65 8.66 -4.92 1.75
N GLN A 66 9.99 -4.83 1.57
CA GLN A 66 10.93 -4.75 2.70
C GLN A 66 10.95 -3.37 3.38
N GLY A 67 10.09 -2.46 2.93
CA GLY A 67 10.03 -1.08 3.37
C GLY A 67 9.39 -0.23 2.29
N ILE A 68 8.73 0.83 2.72
CA ILE A 68 8.15 1.84 1.84
C ILE A 68 9.10 3.03 1.76
N ASP A 69 9.46 3.43 0.55
CA ASP A 69 10.11 4.73 0.29
C ASP A 69 9.16 5.86 0.71
N SER A 70 9.52 6.58 1.76
CA SER A 70 8.66 7.59 2.39
C SER A 70 8.43 8.82 1.50
N LEU A 71 9.41 9.25 0.70
CA LEU A 71 9.27 10.40 -0.18
C LEU A 71 8.31 10.09 -1.33
N TRP A 72 8.50 8.92 -1.94
CA TRP A 72 7.59 8.44 -2.98
C TRP A 72 6.19 8.22 -2.42
N PHE A 73 6.07 7.64 -1.22
CA PHE A 73 4.78 7.38 -0.62
C PHE A 73 4.03 8.67 -0.30
N ASN A 74 4.71 9.67 0.25
CA ASN A 74 4.12 10.99 0.47
C ASN A 74 3.66 11.65 -0.85
N ALA A 75 4.42 11.49 -1.93
CA ALA A 75 4.01 11.97 -3.25
C ALA A 75 2.74 11.24 -3.76
N ILE A 76 2.65 9.93 -3.55
CA ILE A 76 1.43 9.15 -3.86
C ILE A 76 0.24 9.66 -3.04
N ILE A 77 0.40 9.86 -1.73
CA ILE A 77 -0.69 10.39 -0.88
C ILE A 77 -1.14 11.77 -1.35
N ALA A 78 -0.21 12.68 -1.64
CA ALA A 78 -0.54 14.01 -2.14
C ALA A 78 -1.35 13.95 -3.45
N ARG A 79 -0.97 13.04 -4.35
CA ARG A 79 -1.66 12.85 -5.62
C ARG A 79 -3.04 12.22 -5.47
N VAL A 80 -3.22 11.29 -4.54
CA VAL A 80 -4.54 10.73 -4.20
C VAL A 80 -5.47 11.85 -3.72
N LYS A 81 -4.98 12.72 -2.84
CA LYS A 81 -5.75 13.87 -2.36
C LYS A 81 -6.19 14.80 -3.48
N GLU A 82 -5.28 15.09 -4.41
CA GLU A 82 -5.56 15.91 -5.59
C GLU A 82 -6.63 15.27 -6.49
N LEU A 83 -6.48 13.99 -6.84
CA LEU A 83 -7.37 13.28 -7.75
C LEU A 83 -8.77 13.05 -7.17
N SER A 84 -8.85 12.77 -5.86
CA SER A 84 -10.11 12.46 -5.19
C SER A 84 -10.73 13.64 -4.46
N ASN A 85 -10.07 14.81 -4.46
CA ASN A 85 -10.46 16.00 -3.72
C ASN A 85 -10.78 15.69 -2.23
N VAL A 86 -9.91 14.89 -1.59
CA VAL A 86 -10.02 14.50 -0.18
C VAL A 86 -8.92 15.14 0.64
N GLU A 87 -9.25 15.54 1.87
CA GLU A 87 -8.27 16.14 2.79
C GLU A 87 -7.38 15.08 3.45
N PHE A 88 -7.90 13.87 3.66
CA PHE A 88 -7.22 12.78 4.34
C PHE A 88 -7.32 11.46 3.57
N VAL A 89 -6.24 10.67 3.62
CA VAL A 89 -6.16 9.32 3.08
C VAL A 89 -5.88 8.33 4.22
N PRO A 90 -6.78 7.36 4.47
CA PRO A 90 -6.54 6.30 5.45
C PRO A 90 -5.46 5.34 4.95
N ILE A 91 -4.53 5.02 5.84
CA ILE A 91 -3.40 4.14 5.56
C ILE A 91 -3.18 3.25 6.77
N VAL A 92 -2.81 1.99 6.55
CA VAL A 92 -2.36 1.09 7.61
C VAL A 92 -0.94 0.66 7.29
N SER A 93 0.01 0.85 8.21
CA SER A 93 1.36 0.31 8.07
C SER A 93 1.88 -0.17 9.42
N GLY A 94 2.53 -1.33 9.43
CA GLY A 94 3.01 -1.95 10.67
C GLY A 94 1.91 -2.26 11.69
N GLY A 95 0.66 -2.42 11.25
CA GLY A 95 -0.50 -2.66 12.11
C GLY A 95 -1.12 -1.40 12.73
N ILE A 96 -0.59 -0.21 12.43
CA ILE A 96 -1.13 1.07 12.90
C ILE A 96 -1.90 1.73 11.77
N MET A 97 -3.14 2.14 12.06
CA MET A 97 -3.94 2.96 11.14
C MET A 97 -3.65 4.44 11.40
N TYR A 98 -3.37 5.17 10.32
CA TYR A 98 -3.20 6.61 10.32
C TYR A 98 -3.98 7.24 9.18
N SER A 99 -4.37 8.48 9.35
CA SER A 99 -5.11 9.26 8.35
C SER A 99 -4.26 10.48 8.04
N ILE A 100 -3.61 10.46 6.88
CA ILE A 100 -2.66 11.51 6.47
C ILE A 100 -3.28 12.43 5.45
#